data_AF-A0A060YE80-F1
#
_entry.id   AF-A0A060YE80-F1
#
_cell.length_a   1.000
_cell.length_b   1.000
_cell.length_c   1.000
_cell.angle_alpha   90.00
_cell.angle_beta   90.00
_cell.angle_gamma   90.00
#
_symmetry.space_group_name_H-M   'P 1'
#
loop_
_entity.id
_entity.type
_entity.pdbx_description
1 polymer ?
#
loop_
_entity_poly.entity_id
_entity_poly.type
_entity_poly.pdbx_seq_one_letter_code
_entity_poly.pdbx_strand_id
1 'polypeptide(L)'
;MWCSLLSLGYDMSTFIRRYGRYLNERAFAYRQMAFDFTKVKKGAEGVMRTMAPDKLLKGMPVLQTQIDTLLEFDVHPKELNNPIINAAFLLLFKDLVKLFASYNDGVINLLEKYFKMKKSDCKEALEIYKRFLTRVTKIGEFMKLAETVGVEKNDIPDINYAPSSILESLETHMNSLEGKKG
;
A
#
# COMPACT_ATOMS: atom_id res chain seq x y z
N MET A 1 28.57 -11.74 -26.40
CA MET A 1 27.59 -12.82 -26.14
C MET A 1 27.68 -13.32 -24.70
N TRP A 2 28.86 -13.68 -24.18
CA TRP A 2 29.03 -14.13 -22.78
C TRP A 2 28.86 -13.04 -21.70
N CYS A 3 29.36 -11.80 -21.91
CA CYS A 3 29.10 -10.69 -20.99
C CYS A 3 27.61 -10.30 -20.88
N SER A 4 26.85 -10.49 -21.97
CA SER A 4 25.42 -10.16 -22.02
C SER A 4 24.58 -11.11 -21.14
N LEU A 5 24.97 -12.39 -21.04
CA LEU A 5 24.32 -13.38 -20.19
C LEU A 5 24.64 -13.17 -18.69
N LEU A 6 25.87 -12.77 -18.37
CA LEU A 6 26.30 -12.43 -17.00
C LEU A 6 25.57 -11.17 -16.48
N SER A 7 25.40 -10.15 -17.33
CA SER A 7 24.61 -8.94 -16.99
C SER A 7 23.14 -9.30 -16.73
N LEU A 8 22.53 -10.08 -17.62
CA LEU A 8 21.13 -10.51 -17.47
C LEU A 8 20.91 -11.31 -16.18
N GLY A 9 21.83 -12.21 -15.83
CA GLY A 9 21.78 -12.98 -14.58
C GLY A 9 21.93 -12.12 -13.32
N TYR A 10 22.80 -11.11 -13.36
CA TYR A 10 23.01 -10.18 -12.25
C TYR A 10 21.79 -9.28 -12.01
N ASP A 11 21.20 -8.74 -13.08
CA ASP A 11 20.01 -7.88 -13.01
C ASP A 11 18.78 -8.65 -12.52
N MET A 12 18.54 -9.85 -13.06
CA MET A 12 17.44 -10.71 -12.62
C MET A 12 17.57 -11.17 -11.17
N SER A 13 18.80 -11.34 -10.67
CA SER A 13 19.05 -11.69 -9.27
C SER A 13 18.52 -10.63 -8.30
N THR A 14 18.51 -9.35 -8.68
CA THR A 14 17.94 -8.27 -7.88
C THR A 14 16.42 -8.39 -7.77
N PHE A 15 15.74 -8.66 -8.88
CA PHE A 15 14.28 -8.86 -8.90
C PHE A 15 13.86 -10.11 -8.14
N ILE A 16 14.64 -11.20 -8.23
CA ILE A 16 14.40 -12.41 -7.43
C ILE A 16 14.46 -12.09 -5.93
N ARG A 17 15.47 -11.35 -5.47
CA ARG A 17 15.60 -10.96 -4.06
C ARG A 17 14.46 -10.07 -3.60
N ARG A 18 14.09 -9.05 -4.39
CA ARG A 18 12.99 -8.12 -4.08
C ARG A 18 11.64 -8.85 -4.04
N TYR A 19 11.36 -9.72 -5.02
CA TYR A 19 10.15 -10.53 -5.04
C TYR A 19 10.09 -11.50 -3.85
N GLY A 20 11.19 -12.19 -3.56
CA GLY A 20 11.29 -13.06 -2.38
C GLY A 20 11.06 -12.31 -1.06
N ARG A 21 11.58 -11.08 -0.93
CA ARG A 21 11.32 -10.20 0.21
C ARG A 21 9.83 -9.87 0.33
N TYR A 22 9.16 -9.53 -0.76
CA TYR A 22 7.72 -9.30 -0.77
C TYR A 22 6.92 -10.52 -0.30
N LEU A 23 7.26 -11.72 -0.79
CA LEU A 23 6.58 -12.96 -0.36
C LEU A 23 6.76 -13.23 1.14
N ASN A 24 7.97 -13.00 1.67
CA ASN A 24 8.24 -13.10 3.11
C ASN A 24 7.43 -12.08 3.91
N GLU A 25 7.34 -10.83 3.45
CA GLU A 25 6.55 -9.80 4.10
C GLU A 25 5.05 -10.13 4.08
N ARG A 26 4.52 -10.68 2.98
CA ARG A 26 3.15 -11.17 2.91
C ARG A 26 2.86 -12.26 3.94
N ALA A 27 3.78 -13.21 4.13
CA ALA A 27 3.65 -14.25 5.14
C ALA A 27 3.71 -13.67 6.57
N PHE A 28 4.58 -12.69 6.80
CA PHE A 28 4.70 -11.98 8.07
C PHE A 28 3.43 -11.18 8.41
N ALA A 29 2.91 -10.44 7.44
CA ALA A 29 1.64 -9.71 7.56
C ALA A 29 0.48 -10.65 7.90
N TYR A 30 0.39 -11.80 7.22
CA TYR A 30 -0.61 -12.82 7.53
C TYR A 30 -0.49 -13.34 8.97
N ARG A 31 0.73 -13.63 9.43
CA ARG A 31 0.98 -14.09 10.80
C ARG A 31 0.55 -13.07 11.85
N GLN A 32 0.76 -11.78 11.60
CA GLN A 32 0.35 -10.73 12.54
C GLN A 32 -1.16 -10.49 12.56
N MET A 33 -1.79 -10.53 11.39
CA MET A 33 -3.19 -10.12 11.24
C MET A 33 -4.18 -11.29 11.31
N ALA A 34 -3.70 -12.53 11.18
CA ALA A 34 -4.50 -13.75 11.05
C ALA A 34 -5.46 -13.75 9.83
N PHE A 35 -5.21 -12.89 8.84
CA PHE A 35 -5.90 -12.86 7.56
C PHE A 35 -4.98 -12.31 6.46
N ASP A 36 -5.31 -12.58 5.20
CA ASP A 36 -4.58 -12.06 4.04
C ASP A 36 -5.30 -10.81 3.51
N PHE A 37 -4.64 -9.64 3.56
CA PHE A 37 -5.19 -8.38 3.05
C PHE A 37 -5.66 -8.47 1.60
N THR A 38 -5.03 -9.30 0.75
CA THR A 38 -5.48 -9.47 -0.64
C THR A 38 -6.79 -10.26 -0.74
N LYS A 39 -7.15 -11.06 0.28
CA LYS A 39 -8.30 -12.00 0.25
C LYS A 39 -9.48 -11.58 1.12
N VAL A 40 -9.34 -10.58 1.99
CA VAL A 40 -10.47 -10.12 2.83
C VAL A 40 -11.61 -9.53 2.00
N LYS A 41 -12.83 -9.52 2.55
CA LYS A 41 -13.96 -8.76 2.00
C LYS A 41 -13.61 -7.26 1.99
N LYS A 42 -14.00 -6.56 0.91
CA LYS A 42 -13.82 -5.11 0.71
C LYS A 42 -15.17 -4.39 0.69
N GLY A 43 -15.13 -3.06 0.78
CA GLY A 43 -16.32 -2.20 0.72
C GLY A 43 -16.97 -2.02 2.09
N ALA A 44 -18.24 -1.59 2.12
CA ALA A 44 -18.94 -1.17 3.34
C ALA A 44 -18.89 -2.20 4.50
N GLU A 45 -18.94 -3.49 4.17
CA GLU A 45 -18.86 -4.60 5.13
C GLU A 45 -17.50 -5.32 5.12
N GLY A 46 -16.48 -4.68 4.54
CA GLY A 46 -15.14 -5.21 4.43
C GLY A 46 -14.39 -5.22 5.77
N VAL A 47 -13.44 -6.16 5.91
CA VAL A 47 -12.71 -6.35 7.18
C VAL A 47 -12.01 -5.07 7.62
N MET A 48 -11.34 -4.38 6.69
CA MET A 48 -10.64 -3.12 6.98
C MET A 48 -11.62 -1.97 7.24
N ARG A 49 -12.79 -1.98 6.60
CA ARG A 49 -13.83 -0.95 6.73
C ARG A 49 -14.53 -0.99 8.07
N THR A 50 -14.73 -2.17 8.65
CA THR A 50 -15.46 -2.36 9.91
C THR A 50 -14.57 -2.58 11.13
N MET A 51 -13.25 -2.71 10.94
CA MET A 51 -12.29 -2.99 12.02
C MET A 51 -12.39 -1.98 13.17
N ALA A 52 -12.29 -2.46 14.40
CA ALA A 52 -12.26 -1.63 15.60
C ALA A 52 -10.99 -0.74 15.62
N PRO A 53 -11.06 0.49 16.19
CA PRO A 53 -9.95 1.46 16.14
C PRO A 53 -8.61 0.89 16.63
N ASP A 54 -8.62 0.18 17.74
CA ASP A 54 -7.44 -0.40 18.39
C ASP A 54 -6.71 -1.42 17.50
N LYS A 55 -7.49 -2.24 16.79
CA LYS A 55 -6.95 -3.20 15.82
C LYS A 55 -6.56 -2.52 14.51
N LEU A 56 -7.32 -1.52 14.07
CA LEU A 56 -7.06 -0.78 12.84
C LEU A 56 -5.74 -0.01 12.92
N LEU A 57 -5.49 0.70 14.02
CA LEU A 57 -4.24 1.46 14.22
C LEU A 57 -3.00 0.56 14.23
N LYS A 58 -3.15 -0.72 14.63
CA LYS A 58 -2.09 -1.73 14.54
C LYS A 58 -1.99 -2.37 13.16
N GLY A 59 -3.11 -2.63 12.50
CA GLY A 59 -3.15 -3.30 11.20
C GLY A 59 -2.73 -2.42 10.03
N MET A 60 -2.99 -1.11 10.10
CA MET A 60 -2.63 -0.16 9.04
C MET A 60 -1.12 -0.07 8.79
N PRO A 61 -0.25 0.02 9.82
CA PRO A 61 1.20 -0.07 9.64
C PRO A 61 1.65 -1.37 8.97
N VAL A 62 1.07 -2.52 9.33
CA VAL A 62 1.40 -3.82 8.72
C VAL A 62 1.06 -3.81 7.22
N LEU A 63 -0.12 -3.32 6.87
CA LEU A 63 -0.53 -3.16 5.47
C LEU A 63 0.40 -2.19 4.71
N GLN A 64 0.78 -1.08 5.34
CA GLN A 64 1.73 -0.12 4.76
C GLN A 64 3.08 -0.78 4.46
N THR A 65 3.64 -1.55 5.40
CA THR A 65 4.92 -2.25 5.20
C THR A 65 4.84 -3.30 4.08
N GLN A 66 3.72 -4.02 4.00
CA GLN A 66 3.50 -4.98 2.91
C GLN A 66 3.43 -4.28 1.54
N ILE A 67 2.75 -3.14 1.45
CA ILE A 67 2.69 -2.32 0.23
C ILE A 67 4.07 -1.75 -0.11
N ASP A 68 4.80 -1.21 0.87
CA ASP A 68 6.15 -0.66 0.63
C ASP A 68 7.09 -1.72 0.07
N THR A 69 7.09 -2.92 0.66
CA THR A 69 7.94 -4.02 0.22
C THR A 69 7.55 -4.52 -1.18
N LEU A 70 6.26 -4.44 -1.54
CA LEU A 70 5.82 -4.69 -2.91
C LEU A 70 6.40 -3.65 -3.88
N LEU A 71 6.28 -2.37 -3.53
CA LEU A 71 6.75 -1.26 -4.36
C LEU A 71 8.28 -1.22 -4.50
N GLU A 72 9.02 -1.81 -3.56
CA GLU A 72 10.47 -2.02 -3.66
C GLU A 72 10.87 -2.95 -4.83
N PHE A 73 9.93 -3.62 -5.50
CA PHE A 73 10.23 -4.33 -6.74
C PHE A 73 10.87 -3.39 -7.78
N ASP A 74 10.39 -2.13 -7.82
CA ASP A 74 11.03 -0.96 -8.45
C ASP A 74 11.72 -1.31 -9.77
N VAL A 75 10.91 -1.79 -10.71
CA VAL A 75 11.33 -2.24 -12.04
C VAL A 75 11.11 -1.12 -13.06
N HIS A 76 12.09 -0.92 -13.93
CA HIS A 76 11.98 -0.01 -15.07
C HIS A 76 11.35 -0.73 -16.28
N PRO A 77 10.54 -0.07 -17.13
CA PRO A 77 9.90 -0.74 -18.28
C PRO A 77 10.86 -1.52 -19.20
N LYS A 78 12.11 -1.04 -19.34
CA LYS A 78 13.16 -1.70 -20.15
C LYS A 78 13.64 -3.05 -19.57
N GLU A 79 13.44 -3.27 -18.28
CA GLU A 79 13.83 -4.51 -17.57
C GLU A 79 12.75 -5.59 -17.69
N LEU A 80 11.52 -5.21 -18.05
CA LEU A 80 10.37 -6.08 -18.36
C LEU A 80 10.52 -6.74 -19.75
N ASN A 81 11.66 -7.40 -19.95
CA ASN A 81 12.14 -7.88 -21.26
C ASN A 81 12.03 -9.40 -21.45
N ASN A 82 11.53 -10.13 -20.47
CA ASN A 82 11.37 -11.58 -20.54
C ASN A 82 10.08 -12.05 -19.86
N PRO A 83 9.54 -13.22 -20.26
CA PRO A 83 8.26 -13.69 -19.73
C PRO A 83 8.24 -13.95 -18.21
N ILE A 84 9.38 -14.27 -17.59
CA ILE A 84 9.45 -14.61 -16.15
C ILE A 84 9.26 -13.35 -15.30
N ILE A 85 10.02 -12.29 -15.59
CA ILE A 85 9.87 -11.03 -14.85
C ILE A 85 8.50 -10.38 -15.14
N ASN A 86 7.98 -10.51 -16.36
CA ASN A 86 6.64 -10.04 -16.72
C ASN A 86 5.56 -10.76 -15.92
N ALA A 87 5.65 -12.09 -15.79
CA ALA A 87 4.71 -12.86 -14.97
C ALA A 87 4.80 -12.46 -13.48
N ALA A 88 6.02 -12.29 -12.95
CA ALA A 88 6.21 -11.84 -11.57
C ALA A 88 5.60 -10.45 -11.33
N PHE A 89 5.85 -9.50 -12.24
CA PHE A 89 5.29 -8.15 -12.19
C PHE A 89 3.76 -8.17 -12.25
N LEU A 90 3.15 -8.98 -13.12
CA LEU A 90 1.69 -9.10 -13.20
C LEU A 90 1.07 -9.68 -11.92
N LEU A 91 1.77 -10.59 -11.23
CA LEU A 91 1.32 -11.09 -9.92
C LEU A 91 1.39 -9.99 -8.86
N LEU A 92 2.48 -9.21 -8.83
CA LEU A 92 2.59 -8.05 -7.93
C LEU A 92 1.51 -7.01 -8.21
N PHE A 93 1.23 -6.71 -9.48
CA PHE A 93 0.14 -5.83 -9.89
C PHE A 93 -1.21 -6.30 -9.31
N LYS A 94 -1.56 -7.57 -9.52
CA LYS A 94 -2.82 -8.15 -9.03
C LYS A 94 -2.93 -8.09 -7.50
N ASP A 95 -1.83 -8.29 -6.80
CA ASP A 95 -1.81 -8.13 -5.34
C ASP A 95 -1.93 -6.65 -4.94
N LEU A 96 -1.21 -5.73 -5.61
CA LEU A 96 -1.23 -4.31 -5.30
C LEU A 96 -2.63 -3.69 -5.48
N VAL A 97 -3.37 -4.07 -6.52
CA VAL A 97 -4.78 -3.63 -6.71
C VAL A 97 -5.62 -4.00 -5.48
N LYS A 98 -5.48 -5.24 -4.99
CA LYS A 98 -6.24 -5.73 -3.84
C LYS A 98 -5.77 -5.10 -2.53
N LEU A 99 -4.47 -4.93 -2.35
CA LEU A 99 -3.89 -4.24 -1.19
C LEU A 99 -4.35 -2.79 -1.14
N PHE A 100 -4.37 -2.10 -2.28
CA PHE A 100 -4.82 -0.72 -2.38
C PHE A 100 -6.30 -0.58 -2.00
N ALA A 101 -7.16 -1.50 -2.46
CA ALA A 101 -8.56 -1.52 -2.04
C ALA A 101 -8.72 -1.69 -0.52
N SER A 102 -7.98 -2.62 0.09
CA SER A 102 -7.95 -2.78 1.54
C SER A 102 -7.38 -1.58 2.29
N TYR A 103 -6.40 -0.89 1.68
CA TYR A 103 -5.79 0.29 2.27
C TYR A 103 -6.77 1.47 2.27
N ASN A 104 -7.49 1.68 1.17
CA ASN A 104 -8.58 2.66 1.08
C ASN A 104 -9.67 2.38 2.11
N ASP A 105 -10.16 1.15 2.23
CA ASP A 105 -11.15 0.78 3.25
C ASP A 105 -10.67 1.13 4.67
N GLY A 106 -9.40 0.86 4.97
CA GLY A 106 -8.78 1.19 6.25
C GLY A 106 -8.65 2.69 6.49
N VAL A 107 -8.27 3.47 5.47
CA VAL A 107 -8.20 4.94 5.56
C VAL A 107 -9.58 5.55 5.77
N ILE A 108 -10.61 5.12 5.03
CA ILE A 108 -11.95 5.69 5.21
C ILE A 108 -12.47 5.38 6.63
N ASN A 109 -12.27 4.16 7.13
CA ASN A 109 -12.60 3.78 8.51
C ASN A 109 -11.85 4.64 9.55
N LEU A 110 -10.56 4.90 9.31
CA LEU A 110 -9.73 5.75 10.16
C LEU A 110 -10.29 7.18 10.22
N LEU A 111 -10.60 7.77 9.06
CA LEU A 111 -11.11 9.14 8.95
C LEU A 111 -12.48 9.31 9.61
N GLU A 112 -13.38 8.35 9.45
CA GLU A 112 -14.72 8.37 10.09
C GLU A 112 -14.67 8.39 11.62
N LYS A 113 -13.62 7.79 12.18
CA LYS A 113 -13.46 7.64 13.63
C LYS A 113 -12.54 8.69 14.23
N TYR A 114 -11.71 9.35 13.43
CA TYR A 114 -10.63 10.25 13.86
C TYR A 114 -11.06 11.30 14.90
N PHE A 115 -12.14 12.05 14.63
CA PHE A 115 -12.60 13.13 15.52
C PHE A 115 -13.16 12.66 16.87
N LYS A 116 -13.33 11.34 17.04
CA LYS A 116 -13.79 10.70 18.29
C LYS A 116 -12.64 9.97 19.01
N MET A 117 -11.44 9.94 18.44
CA MET A 117 -10.29 9.27 19.03
C MET A 117 -9.69 10.10 20.18
N LYS A 118 -9.02 9.42 21.11
CA LYS A 118 -8.19 10.08 22.13
C LYS A 118 -6.93 10.65 21.47
N LYS A 119 -6.30 11.62 22.13
CA LYS A 119 -5.13 12.33 21.62
C LYS A 119 -3.99 11.43 21.09
N SER A 120 -3.66 10.34 21.79
CA SER A 120 -2.60 9.41 21.32
C SER A 120 -2.96 8.78 20.00
N ASP A 121 -4.22 8.35 19.86
CA ASP A 121 -4.73 7.63 18.71
C ASP A 121 -4.90 8.58 17.52
N CYS A 122 -5.32 9.84 17.75
CA CYS A 122 -5.32 10.88 16.71
C CYS A 122 -3.91 11.10 16.15
N LYS A 123 -2.88 11.13 17.00
CA LYS A 123 -1.49 11.29 16.55
C LYS A 123 -1.04 10.15 15.65
N GLU A 124 -1.34 8.91 16.04
CA GLU A 124 -1.02 7.72 15.24
C GLU A 124 -1.82 7.70 13.93
N ALA A 125 -3.11 7.99 13.98
CA ALA A 125 -3.98 8.05 12.82
C ALA A 125 -3.54 9.11 11.81
N LEU A 126 -3.14 10.29 12.28
CA LEU A 126 -2.64 11.38 11.43
C LEU A 126 -1.36 10.96 10.70
N GLU A 127 -0.44 10.30 11.40
CA GLU A 127 0.79 9.79 10.79
C GLU A 127 0.49 8.71 9.73
N ILE A 128 -0.43 7.78 10.02
CA ILE A 128 -0.91 6.79 9.06
C ILE A 128 -1.50 7.47 7.81
N TYR A 129 -2.29 8.53 7.98
CA TYR A 129 -2.89 9.25 6.86
C TYR A 129 -1.86 10.01 6.02
N LYS A 130 -0.90 10.70 6.64
CA LYS A 130 0.22 11.35 5.92
C LYS A 130 1.02 10.34 5.08
N ARG A 131 1.27 9.17 5.66
CA ARG A 131 1.90 8.02 5.00
C ARG A 131 1.07 7.44 3.85
N PHE A 132 -0.25 7.53 3.92
CA PHE A 132 -1.14 7.16 2.83
C PHE A 132 -0.97 8.08 1.63
N LEU A 133 -0.98 9.40 1.85
CA LEU A 133 -0.86 10.38 0.76
C LEU A 133 0.41 10.15 -0.08
N THR A 134 1.55 9.86 0.56
CA THR A 134 2.81 9.60 -0.16
C THR A 134 2.81 8.27 -0.92
N ARG A 135 2.17 7.24 -0.36
CA ARG A 135 2.08 5.91 -1.00
C ARG A 135 1.11 5.90 -2.17
N VAL A 136 0.01 6.64 -2.11
CA VAL A 136 -0.97 6.74 -3.21
C VAL A 136 -0.29 7.20 -4.51
N THR A 137 0.63 8.17 -4.43
CA THR A 137 1.41 8.62 -5.59
C THR A 137 2.24 7.49 -6.20
N LYS A 138 2.99 6.75 -5.38
CA LYS A 138 3.81 5.61 -5.83
C LYS A 138 2.98 4.47 -6.40
N ILE A 139 1.81 4.21 -5.81
CA ILE A 139 0.85 3.23 -6.35
C ILE A 139 0.38 3.70 -7.73
N GLY A 140 0.04 4.98 -7.89
CA GLY A 140 -0.34 5.55 -9.19
C GLY A 140 0.76 5.42 -10.25
N GLU A 141 2.03 5.61 -9.89
CA GLU A 141 3.17 5.38 -10.77
C GLU A 141 3.29 3.90 -11.19
N PHE A 142 3.13 2.98 -10.23
CA PHE A 142 3.11 1.55 -10.51
C PHE A 142 1.96 1.15 -11.45
N MET A 143 0.76 1.71 -11.26
CA MET A 143 -0.39 1.46 -12.13
C MET A 143 -0.15 1.95 -13.56
N LYS A 144 0.45 3.14 -13.72
CA LYS A 144 0.85 3.65 -15.05
C LYS A 144 1.88 2.74 -15.72
N LEU A 145 2.87 2.26 -14.97
CA LEU A 145 3.82 1.29 -15.50
C LEU A 145 3.10 0.03 -15.99
N ALA A 146 2.16 -0.49 -15.21
CA ALA A 146 1.36 -1.65 -15.58
C ALA A 146 0.58 -1.46 -16.89
N GLU A 147 0.00 -0.28 -17.09
CA GLU A 147 -0.65 0.10 -18.36
C GLU A 147 0.32 0.01 -19.55
N THR A 148 1.54 0.55 -19.40
CA THR A 148 2.53 0.57 -20.50
C THR A 148 3.02 -0.82 -20.93
N VAL A 149 2.88 -1.83 -20.06
CA VAL A 149 3.28 -3.21 -20.34
C VAL A 149 2.10 -4.12 -20.69
N GLY A 150 0.93 -3.53 -20.97
CA GLY A 150 -0.21 -4.23 -21.58
C GLY A 150 -1.28 -4.71 -20.60
N VAL A 151 -1.31 -4.21 -19.36
CA VAL A 151 -2.48 -4.41 -18.49
C VAL A 151 -3.66 -3.60 -19.03
N GLU A 152 -4.83 -4.23 -19.10
CA GLU A 152 -6.05 -3.57 -19.57
C GLU A 152 -6.47 -2.46 -18.61
N LYS A 153 -6.90 -1.32 -19.16
CA LYS A 153 -7.38 -0.17 -18.37
C LYS A 153 -8.49 -0.54 -17.38
N ASN A 154 -9.34 -1.50 -17.74
CA ASN A 154 -10.45 -1.96 -16.89
C ASN A 154 -9.96 -2.71 -15.63
N ASP A 155 -8.74 -3.24 -15.65
CA ASP A 155 -8.13 -3.90 -14.49
C ASP A 155 -7.36 -2.92 -13.60
N ILE A 156 -7.12 -1.68 -14.06
CA ILE A 156 -6.39 -0.66 -13.33
C ILE A 156 -7.39 0.17 -12.50
N PRO A 157 -7.22 0.26 -11.17
CA PRO A 157 -8.13 1.03 -10.34
C PRO A 157 -7.93 2.53 -10.55
N ASP A 158 -9.03 3.29 -10.52
CA ASP A 158 -8.98 4.75 -10.49
C ASP A 158 -8.31 5.25 -9.20
N ILE A 159 -7.26 6.05 -9.35
CA ILE A 159 -6.54 6.64 -8.24
C ILE A 159 -7.09 8.03 -7.94
N ASN A 160 -7.97 8.10 -6.95
CA ASN A 160 -8.54 9.37 -6.47
C ASN A 160 -7.65 9.97 -5.38
N TYR A 161 -7.05 11.13 -5.66
CA TYR A 161 -6.25 11.86 -4.68
C TYR A 161 -7.14 12.64 -3.73
N ALA A 162 -6.90 12.47 -2.43
CA ALA A 162 -7.62 13.21 -1.40
C ALA A 162 -7.27 14.71 -1.45
N PRO A 163 -8.26 15.62 -1.29
CA PRO A 163 -7.98 17.06 -1.23
C PRO A 163 -7.16 17.42 0.00
N SER A 164 -6.31 18.46 -0.12
CA SER A 164 -5.42 18.93 0.97
C SER A 164 -6.20 19.37 2.20
N SER A 165 -7.42 19.88 2.02
CA SER A 165 -8.32 20.34 3.08
C SER A 165 -8.63 19.25 4.12
N ILE A 166 -8.61 17.97 3.75
CA ILE A 166 -8.77 16.87 4.70
C ILE A 166 -7.58 16.85 5.66
N LEU A 167 -6.35 16.89 5.13
CA LEU A 167 -5.15 16.89 5.96
C LEU A 167 -5.13 18.09 6.92
N GLU A 168 -5.42 19.29 6.41
CA GLU A 168 -5.49 20.52 7.19
C GLU A 168 -6.53 20.41 8.34
N SER A 169 -7.68 19.80 8.06
CA SER A 169 -8.73 19.56 9.06
C SER A 169 -8.27 18.60 10.17
N LEU A 170 -7.57 17.52 9.80
CA LEU A 170 -7.03 16.55 10.78
C LEU A 170 -5.94 17.17 11.65
N GLU A 171 -5.04 17.97 11.06
CA GLU A 171 -3.98 18.69 11.77
C GLU A 171 -4.54 19.74 12.73
N THR A 172 -5.53 20.52 12.28
CA THR A 172 -6.21 21.51 13.12
C THR A 172 -6.85 20.86 14.34
N HIS A 173 -7.53 19.72 14.16
CA HIS A 173 -8.10 18.98 15.28
C HIS A 173 -7.01 18.48 16.24
N MET A 174 -5.90 17.92 15.73
CA MET A 174 -4.79 17.46 16.57
C MET A 174 -4.19 18.60 17.39
N ASN A 175 -3.95 19.76 16.78
CA ASN A 175 -3.43 20.95 17.44
C ASN A 175 -4.37 21.44 18.56
N SER A 176 -5.69 21.37 18.35
CA SER A 176 -6.68 21.72 19.38
C SER A 176 -6.61 20.82 20.62
N LEU A 177 -6.21 19.56 20.45
CA LEU A 177 -5.97 18.61 21.56
C LEU A 177 -4.59 18.82 22.22
N GLU A 178 -3.67 19.51 21.54
CA GLU A 178 -2.37 19.92 22.09
C GLU A 178 -2.48 21.18 22.95
N GLY A 179 -3.26 22.17 22.49
CA GLY A 179 -3.49 23.43 23.21
C GLY A 179 -4.30 23.31 24.51
N LYS A 180 -4.98 22.18 24.76
CA LYS A 180 -5.71 21.91 26.02
C LYS A 180 -4.83 21.49 27.21
N LYS A 181 -3.51 21.70 27.15
CA LYS A 181 -2.64 21.67 28.35
C LYS A 181 -2.62 23.07 28.96
N GLY A 182 -3.62 23.35 29.79
CA GLY A 182 -3.76 24.55 30.62
C GLY A 182 -4.87 24.30 31.62
#